data_AF-A0A351Y527-F1
#
_entry.id   AF-A0A351Y527-F1
#
_cell.length_a   1.000
_cell.length_b   1.000
_cell.length_c   1.000
_cell.angle_alpha   90.00
_cell.angle_beta   90.00
_cell.angle_gamma   90.00
#
_symmetry.space_group_name_H-M   'P 1'
#
loop_
_entity.id
_entity.type
_entity.pdbx_description
1 polymer ?
#
loop_
_entity_poly.entity_id
_entity_poly.type
_entity_poly.pdbx_seq_one_letter_code
_entity_poly.pdbx_strand_id
1 'polypeptide(L)' 'MGIRTFVLDTAHGYQQSMIDTIKKFRQQFGTEAMVIAGNVITAEATRALIEA' A
#
# COMPACT_ATOMS: atom_id res chain seq x y z
N MET A 1 6.84 20.96 8.93
CA MET A 1 6.80 20.28 7.61
C MET A 1 7.06 18.80 7.84
N GLY A 2 6.24 17.90 7.30
CA GLY A 2 6.36 16.44 7.48
C GLY A 2 6.00 15.69 6.20
N ILE A 3 6.33 14.41 6.13
CA ILE A 3 6.02 13.55 4.98
C ILE A 3 4.50 13.33 4.92
N ARG A 4 3.90 13.58 3.75
CA ARG A 4 2.45 13.40 3.52
C ARG A 4 2.11 12.17 2.68
N THR A 5 3.10 11.59 2.01
CA THR A 5 2.88 10.52 1.04
C THR A 5 4.01 9.52 1.11
N PHE A 6 3.64 8.24 1.16
CA PHE A 6 4.54 7.11 1.21
C PHE A 6 4.29 6.22 -0.01
N VAL A 7 5.37 5.77 -0.65
CA VAL A 7 5.30 4.88 -1.81
C VAL A 7 5.90 3.54 -1.42
N LEU A 8 5.08 2.49 -1.45
CA LEU A 8 5.50 1.11 -1.28
C LEU A 8 5.77 0.55 -2.68
N ASP A 9 7.05 0.54 -3.06
CA ASP A 9 7.51 0.10 -4.38
C ASP A 9 8.17 -1.28 -4.29
N THR A 10 7.63 -2.23 -5.04
CA THR A 10 8.23 -3.54 -5.24
C THR A 10 7.88 -4.06 -6.63
N ALA A 11 8.76 -4.90 -7.20
CA ALA A 11 8.56 -5.47 -8.53
C ALA A 11 7.24 -6.24 -8.66
N HIS A 12 6.85 -6.99 -7.62
CA HIS A 12 5.59 -7.73 -7.56
C HIS A 12 4.82 -7.42 -6.28
N GLY A 13 3.92 -6.43 -6.37
CA GLY A 13 3.13 -5.94 -5.25
C GLY A 13 2.02 -6.90 -4.80
N TYR A 14 1.63 -7.87 -5.64
CA TYR A 14 0.59 -8.83 -5.29
C TYR A 14 1.11 -9.98 -4.41
N GLN A 15 1.54 -9.64 -3.20
CA GLN A 15 2.09 -10.56 -2.22
C GLN A 15 1.64 -10.21 -0.80
N GLN A 16 1.60 -11.22 0.07
CA GLN A 16 1.12 -11.05 1.45
C GLN A 16 1.87 -9.96 2.22
N SER A 17 3.19 -9.87 2.02
CA SER A 17 4.02 -8.86 2.69
C SER A 17 3.64 -7.42 2.33
N MET A 18 3.19 -7.17 1.09
CA MET A 18 2.68 -5.85 0.68
C MET A 18 1.36 -5.54 1.38
N ILE A 19 0.42 -6.48 1.36
CA ILE A 19 -0.90 -6.35 2.02
C ILE A 19 -0.72 -6.06 3.52
N ASP A 20 0.15 -6.81 4.19
CA ASP A 20 0.44 -6.62 5.60
C ASP A 20 1.09 -5.26 5.87
N THR A 21 1.93 -4.77 4.95
CA THR A 21 2.57 -3.46 5.06
C THR A 21 1.57 -2.33 4.91
N ILE A 22 0.62 -2.42 3.97
CA ILE A 22 -0.47 -1.43 3.82
C ILE A 22 -1.31 -1.37 5.10
N LYS A 23 -1.69 -2.53 5.66
CA LYS A 23 -2.45 -2.60 6.93
C LYS A 23 -1.68 -1.97 8.09
N LYS A 24 -0.40 -2.31 8.26
CA LYS A 24 0.47 -1.71 9.29
C LYS A 24 0.61 -0.21 9.10
N PHE A 25 0.77 0.26 7.86
CA PHE A 25 0.83 1.68 7.55
C PHE A 25 -0.44 2.40 8.00
N ARG A 26 -1.62 1.90 7.62
CA ARG A 26 -2.91 2.50 8.00
C ARG A 26 -3.13 2.51 9.52
N GLN A 27 -2.70 1.45 10.22
CA GLN A 27 -2.77 1.40 11.69
C GLN A 27 -1.87 2.45 12.35
N GLN A 28 -0.70 2.73 11.78
CA GLN A 28 0.28 3.65 12.35
C GLN A 28 0.00 5.12 12.02
N PHE A 29 -0.43 5.40 10.78
CA PHE A 29 -0.53 6.78 10.28
C PHE A 29 -1.96 7.24 10.01
N GLY A 30 -2.95 6.36 10.14
CA GLY A 30 -4.35 6.69 9.92
C GLY A 30 -4.62 7.22 8.50
N THR A 31 -5.54 8.17 8.39
CA THR A 31 -5.93 8.80 7.11
C THR A 31 -5.21 10.11 6.83
N GLU A 32 -4.37 10.59 7.76
CA GLU A 32 -3.64 11.86 7.60
C GLU A 32 -2.48 11.75 6.61
N ALA A 33 -1.91 10.54 6.46
CA ALA A 33 -0.86 10.24 5.50
C ALA A 33 -1.41 9.36 4.35
N MET A 34 -1.02 9.71 3.12
CA MET A 34 -1.39 8.92 1.94
C MET A 34 -0.39 7.79 1.68
N VAL A 35 -0.90 6.64 1.24
CA VAL A 35 -0.09 5.51 0.78
C VAL A 35 -0.39 5.20 -0.68
N ILE A 36 0.68 5.02 -1.46
CA ILE A 36 0.66 4.50 -2.83
C ILE A 36 1.36 3.14 -2.77
N ALA A 37 0.72 2.08 -3.27
CA ALA A 37 1.27 0.73 -3.24
C ALA A 37 1.27 0.11 -4.64
N GLY A 38 2.39 -0.48 -5.03
CA GLY A 38 2.59 -1.13 -6.31
C GLY A 38 3.74 -2.14 -6.25
N ASN A 39 4.07 -2.84 -7.33
CA ASN A 39 3.46 -2.75 -8.66
C ASN A 39 2.49 -3.91 -8.90
N VAL A 40 1.40 -3.62 -9.61
CA VAL A 40 0.36 -4.60 -9.96
C VAL A 40 0.02 -4.49 -11.44
N ILE A 41 -0.33 -5.62 -12.05
CA ILE A 41 -0.63 -5.71 -13.49
C ILE A 41 -2.00 -6.35 -13.77
N THR A 42 -2.79 -6.63 -12.73
CA THR A 42 -4.12 -7.23 -12.85
C THR A 42 -5.14 -6.47 -12.01
N ALA A 43 -6.42 -6.57 -12.41
CA ALA A 43 -7.53 -5.99 -11.65
C ALA A 43 -7.69 -6.63 -10.27
N GLU A 44 -7.47 -7.94 -10.18
CA GLU A 44 -7.45 -8.72 -8.92
C GLU A 44 -6.45 -8.14 -7.92
N ALA A 45 -5.19 -7.99 -8.36
CA ALA A 45 -4.12 -7.47 -7.53
C ALA A 45 -4.38 -6.02 -7.12
N THR A 46 -4.90 -5.20 -8.03
CA THR A 46 -5.28 -3.82 -7.74
C THR A 46 -6.36 -3.75 -6.67
N ARG A 47 -7.41 -4.57 -6.78
CA ARG A 47 -8.48 -4.66 -5.78
C ARG A 47 -7.91 -5.10 -4.43
N ALA A 48 -7.05 -6.12 -4.41
CA ALA A 48 -6.42 -6.60 -3.19
C ALA A 48 -5.59 -5.51 -2.47
N LEU A 49 -4.85 -4.67 -3.20
CA LEU A 49 -4.11 -3.57 -2.59
C LEU A 49 -5.01 -2.43 -2.08
N ILE A 50 -6.15 -2.17 -2.74
CA ILE A 50 -7.11 -1.14 -2.31
C ILE A 50 -7.85 -1.57 -1.05
N GLU A 51 -8.22 -2.84 -0.94
CA GLU A 51 -8.97 -3.43 0.18
C GLU A 51 -8.08 -3.71 1.42
N ALA A 52 -6.76 -3.70 1.25
CA ALA A 52 -5.78 -3.80 2.33
C ALA A 52 -5.73 -2.53 3.19
#